data_AF-A0A3D1XRC1-F1
#
_entry.id   AF-A0A3D1XRC1-F1
#
_cell.length_a   1.000
_cell.length_b   1.000
_cell.length_c   1.000
_cell.angle_alpha   90.00
_cell.angle_beta   90.00
_cell.angle_gamma   90.00
#
_symmetry.space_group_name_H-M   'P 1'
#
loop_
_entity.id
_entity.type
_entity.pdbx_description
1 polymer ?
#
loop_
_entity_poly.entity_id
_entity_poly.type
_entity_poly.pdbx_seq_one_letter_code
_entity_poly.pdbx_strand_id
1 'polypeptide(L)'
;MFTQAQNQIIYLMFLNGLLFLGLNFVAYSIIFPGPKGSKRMGYMFITCGLLAYLVQQLHQGMIALDYPQEKVSGLILSGFVIPIFFVSLFYYRIKRNRIEKKTKIEENND
;
A
#
# COMPACT_ATOMS: atom_id res chain seq x y z
N MET A 1 -13.32 5.50 28.70
CA MET A 1 -13.00 6.66 27.85
C MET A 1 -11.51 6.60 27.56
N PHE A 2 -11.12 6.49 26.29
CA PHE A 2 -9.70 6.46 25.92
C PHE A 2 -9.04 7.82 26.20
N THR A 3 -7.78 7.82 26.60
CA THR A 3 -7.00 9.05 26.70
C THR A 3 -6.75 9.63 25.31
N GLN A 4 -6.46 10.94 25.23
CA GLN A 4 -6.16 11.60 23.96
C GLN A 4 -5.02 10.89 23.21
N ALA A 5 -3.97 10.48 23.93
CA ALA A 5 -2.87 9.70 23.38
C ALA A 5 -3.30 8.32 22.85
N GLN A 6 -4.18 7.60 23.57
CA GLN A 6 -4.71 6.32 23.11
C GLN A 6 -5.51 6.46 21.81
N ASN A 7 -6.35 7.49 21.71
CA ASN A 7 -7.11 7.78 20.48
C ASN A 7 -6.18 8.08 19.29
N GLN A 8 -5.11 8.83 19.52
CA GLN A 8 -4.10 9.14 18.50
C GLN A 8 -3.34 7.89 18.03
N ILE A 9 -2.98 6.98 18.95
CA ILE A 9 -2.34 5.72 18.60
C ILE A 9 -3.28 4.84 17.77
N ILE A 10 -4.55 4.72 18.17
CA ILE A 10 -5.56 3.96 17.41
C ILE A 10 -5.75 4.57 16.01
N TYR A 11 -5.79 5.90 15.92
CA TYR A 11 -5.88 6.62 14.65
C TYR A 11 -4.67 6.32 13.74
N LEU A 12 -3.44 6.35 14.27
CA LEU A 12 -2.23 6.00 13.53
C LEU A 12 -2.22 4.54 13.08
N MET A 13 -2.67 3.61 13.92
CA MET A 13 -2.79 2.19 13.56
C MET A 13 -3.78 2.02 12.40
N PHE A 14 -4.92 2.70 12.45
CA PHE A 14 -5.92 2.67 11.38
C PHE A 14 -5.38 3.26 10.08
N LEU A 15 -4.71 4.40 10.13
CA LEU A 15 -4.06 5.02 8.98
C LEU A 15 -3.02 4.09 8.35
N ASN A 16 -2.16 3.43 9.16
CA ASN A 16 -1.20 2.46 8.67
C ASN A 16 -1.89 1.29 7.95
N GLY A 17 -3.01 0.79 8.47
CA GLY A 17 -3.82 -0.25 7.81
C GLY A 17 -4.35 0.17 6.43
N LEU A 18 -4.89 1.40 6.32
CA LEU A 18 -5.33 1.96 5.04
C LEU A 18 -4.18 2.12 4.05
N LEU A 19 -3.03 2.55 4.54
CA LEU A 19 -1.83 2.79 3.74
C LEU A 19 -1.27 1.46 3.21
N PHE A 20 -1.28 0.41 4.02
CA PHE A 20 -0.98 -0.96 3.59
C PHE A 20 -1.93 -1.43 2.48
N LEU A 21 -3.24 -1.29 2.69
CA LEU A 21 -4.26 -1.73 1.74
C LEU A 21 -4.12 -1.00 0.39
N GLY A 22 -3.91 0.32 0.43
CA GLY A 22 -3.73 1.12 -0.77
C GLY A 22 -2.46 0.76 -1.52
N LEU A 23 -1.32 0.61 -0.84
CA LEU A 23 -0.06 0.19 -1.48
C LEU A 23 -0.18 -1.20 -2.11
N ASN A 24 -0.88 -2.10 -1.43
CA ASN A 24 -1.15 -3.44 -1.95
C ASN A 24 -2.01 -3.39 -3.23
N PHE A 25 -3.05 -2.56 -3.25
CA PHE A 25 -3.90 -2.34 -4.44
C PHE A 25 -3.11 -1.75 -5.61
N VAL A 26 -2.23 -0.78 -5.34
CA VAL A 26 -1.35 -0.17 -6.35
C VAL A 26 -0.43 -1.24 -6.94
N ALA A 27 0.25 -2.02 -6.10
CA ALA A 27 1.11 -3.11 -6.55
C ALA A 27 0.37 -4.16 -7.39
N TYR A 28 -0.84 -4.55 -6.95
CA TYR A 28 -1.70 -5.46 -7.71
C TYR A 28 -2.08 -4.90 -9.08
N SER A 29 -2.48 -3.63 -9.14
CA SER A 29 -2.91 -2.96 -10.37
C SER A 29 -1.78 -2.82 -11.39
N ILE A 30 -0.53 -2.66 -10.93
CA ILE A 30 0.67 -2.67 -11.78
C ILE A 30 0.91 -4.05 -12.38
N ILE A 31 0.81 -5.12 -11.57
CA ILE A 31 1.14 -6.48 -12.01
C ILE A 31 0.03 -7.08 -12.88
N PHE A 32 -1.24 -6.76 -12.61
CA PHE A 32 -2.40 -7.21 -13.37
C PHE A 32 -3.08 -6.02 -14.05
N PRO A 33 -2.44 -5.43 -15.08
CA PRO A 33 -3.08 -4.39 -15.87
C PRO A 33 -4.34 -5.00 -16.51
N GLY A 34 -5.50 -4.42 -16.22
CA GLY A 34 -6.76 -4.88 -16.79
C GLY A 34 -6.75 -4.80 -18.33
N PRO A 35 -7.73 -5.42 -19.01
CA PRO A 35 -7.82 -5.38 -20.47
C PRO A 35 -7.85 -3.94 -21.00
N LYS A 36 -7.43 -3.73 -22.27
CA LYS A 36 -7.41 -2.43 -22.93
C LYS A 36 -8.79 -1.75 -22.80
N GLY A 37 -8.87 -0.66 -22.04
CA GLY A 37 -10.12 0.03 -21.66
C GLY A 37 -10.45 0.00 -20.15
N SER A 38 -9.67 -0.70 -19.34
CA SER A 38 -9.90 -0.78 -17.89
C SER A 38 -9.67 0.56 -17.18
N LYS A 39 -10.68 1.04 -16.45
CA LYS A 39 -10.59 2.20 -15.54
C LYS A 39 -9.61 1.98 -14.36
N ARG A 40 -9.00 0.79 -14.22
CA ARG A 40 -8.04 0.46 -13.14
C ARG A 40 -6.85 1.41 -13.07
N MET A 41 -6.31 1.85 -14.21
CA MET A 41 -5.23 2.85 -14.21
C MET A 41 -5.70 4.16 -13.56
N GLY A 42 -6.92 4.62 -13.88
CA GLY A 42 -7.52 5.79 -13.24
C GLY A 42 -7.71 5.60 -11.74
N TYR A 43 -8.25 4.45 -11.31
CA TYR A 43 -8.36 4.14 -9.88
C TYR A 43 -7.02 4.09 -9.17
N MET A 44 -5.98 3.54 -9.82
CA MET A 44 -4.62 3.53 -9.27
C MET A 44 -4.09 4.94 -9.04
N PHE A 45 -4.28 5.88 -9.97
CA PHE A 45 -3.88 7.28 -9.77
C PHE A 45 -4.63 7.93 -8.60
N ILE A 46 -5.94 7.70 -8.50
CA ILE A 46 -6.75 8.20 -7.38
C ILE A 46 -6.25 7.60 -6.06
N THR A 47 -5.94 6.30 -6.03
CA THR A 47 -5.38 5.64 -4.83
C THR A 47 -4.00 6.20 -4.47
N CYS A 48 -3.14 6.51 -5.43
CA CYS A 48 -1.86 7.17 -5.15
C CYS A 48 -2.05 8.56 -4.51
N GLY A 49 -3.00 9.36 -5.01
CA GLY A 49 -3.33 10.65 -4.40
C GLY A 49 -3.86 10.50 -2.97
N LEU A 50 -4.74 9.54 -2.74
CA LEU A 50 -5.26 9.22 -1.40
C LEU A 50 -4.13 8.75 -0.46
N LEU A 51 -3.21 7.92 -0.94
CA LEU A 51 -2.05 7.46 -0.17
C LEU A 51 -1.13 8.62 0.20
N ALA A 52 -0.87 9.57 -0.70
CA ALA A 52 -0.08 10.75 -0.39
C ALA A 52 -0.70 11.57 0.75
N TYR A 53 -2.03 11.74 0.72
CA TYR A 53 -2.77 12.39 1.81
C TYR A 53 -2.71 11.59 3.12
N LEU A 54 -2.82 10.26 3.08
CA LEU A 54 -2.69 9.40 4.26
C LEU A 54 -1.28 9.48 4.89
N VAL A 55 -0.22 9.56 4.08
CA VAL A 55 1.14 9.78 4.57
C VAL A 55 1.25 11.12 5.30
N GLN A 56 0.61 12.18 4.79
CA GLN A 56 0.58 13.49 5.46
C GLN A 56 -0.15 13.43 6.80
N GLN A 57 -1.31 12.76 6.85
CA GLN A 57 -2.07 12.54 8.09
C GLN A 57 -1.25 11.73 9.12
N LEU A 58 -0.52 10.71 8.67
CA LEU A 58 0.34 9.89 9.54
C LEU A 58 1.50 10.72 10.11
N HIS A 59 2.10 11.58 9.28
CA HIS A 59 3.16 12.50 9.68
C HIS A 59 2.68 13.50 10.74
N GLN A 60 1.51 14.13 10.52
CA GLN A 60 0.89 15.04 11.49
C GLN A 60 0.52 14.32 12.79
N GLY A 61 -0.04 13.11 12.70
CA GLY A 61 -0.40 12.31 13.87
C GLY A 61 0.81 11.94 14.72
N MET A 62 1.96 11.65 14.10
CA MET A 62 3.20 11.40 14.83
C MET A 62 3.83 12.66 15.44
N ILE A 63 3.82 13.80 14.74
CA ILE A 63 4.26 15.08 15.35
C ILE A 63 3.42 15.39 16.60
N ALA A 64 2.11 15.16 16.53
CA ALA A 64 1.21 15.41 17.65
C ALA A 64 1.38 14.41 18.81
N LEU A 65 2.24 13.41 18.67
CA LEU A 65 2.71 12.47 19.70
C LEU A 65 4.14 12.78 20.17
N ASP A 66 4.62 14.01 19.94
CA ASP A 66 5.97 14.52 20.28
C ASP A 66 7.12 13.74 19.62
N TYR A 67 6.90 13.11 18.46
CA TYR A 67 7.98 12.51 17.69
C TYR A 67 8.84 13.59 17.01
N PRO A 68 10.18 13.42 16.96
CA PRO A 68 11.09 14.39 16.34
C PRO A 68 10.83 14.51 14.83
N GLN A 69 10.27 15.66 14.42
CA GLN A 69 9.79 15.96 13.07
C GLN A 69 10.80 15.63 11.96
N GLU A 70 12.09 15.87 12.22
CA GLU A 70 13.21 15.59 11.32
C GLU A 70 13.42 14.10 11.00
N LYS A 71 12.95 13.18 11.86
CA LYS A 71 13.06 11.73 11.65
C LYS A 71 11.76 11.08 11.17
N VAL A 72 10.61 11.75 11.34
CA VAL A 72 9.29 11.19 11.04
C VAL A 72 9.16 10.82 9.57
N SER A 73 9.46 11.74 8.66
CA SER A 73 9.34 11.48 7.21
C SER A 73 10.20 10.31 6.75
N GLY A 74 11.45 10.25 7.22
CA GLY A 74 12.36 9.14 6.93
C GLY A 74 11.79 7.81 7.43
N LEU A 75 11.30 7.79 8.67
CA LEU A 75 10.73 6.60 9.30
C LEU A 75 9.47 6.09 8.59
N ILE A 76 8.57 6.97 8.14
CA ILE A 76 7.38 6.55 7.36
C ILE A 76 7.81 5.94 6.02
N LEU A 77 8.69 6.63 5.29
CA LEU A 77 9.12 6.21 3.96
C LEU A 77 9.94 4.92 4.01
N SER A 78 11.02 4.89 4.79
CA SER A 78 11.93 3.76 4.86
C SER A 78 11.38 2.61 5.70
N GLY A 79 10.60 2.92 6.75
CA GLY A 79 10.06 1.91 7.67
C GLY A 79 8.78 1.25 7.21
N PHE A 80 7.95 1.94 6.41
CA PHE A 80 6.62 1.44 6.07
C PHE A 80 6.36 1.44 4.56
N VAL A 81 6.43 2.61 3.92
CA VAL A 81 5.98 2.77 2.52
C VAL A 81 6.81 1.94 1.55
N ILE A 82 8.15 2.05 1.61
CA ILE A 82 9.06 1.34 0.71
C ILE A 82 8.99 -0.18 0.92
N PRO A 83 9.16 -0.72 2.15
CA PRO A 83 9.12 -2.17 2.36
C PRO A 83 7.80 -2.79 1.91
N ILE A 84 6.65 -2.19 2.27
CA ILE A 84 5.33 -2.74 1.93
C ILE A 84 5.07 -2.71 0.44
N PHE A 85 5.47 -1.64 -0.24
CA PHE A 85 5.32 -1.53 -1.68
C PHE A 85 6.10 -2.62 -2.41
N PHE A 86 7.38 -2.81 -2.09
CA PHE A 86 8.21 -3.83 -2.72
C PHE A 86 7.76 -5.25 -2.39
N VAL A 87 7.44 -5.53 -1.12
CA VAL A 87 6.92 -6.85 -0.70
C VAL A 87 5.63 -7.17 -1.46
N SER A 88 4.70 -6.23 -1.55
CA SER A 88 3.44 -6.41 -2.29
C SER A 88 3.70 -6.64 -3.78
N LEU A 89 4.62 -5.88 -4.38
CA LEU A 89 4.97 -6.01 -5.79
C LEU A 89 5.61 -7.37 -6.11
N PHE A 90 6.57 -7.81 -5.28
CA PHE A 90 7.17 -9.14 -5.40
C PHE A 90 6.15 -10.25 -5.22
N TYR A 91 5.28 -10.14 -4.20
CA TYR A 91 4.21 -11.10 -3.96
C TYR A 91 3.32 -11.27 -5.19
N TYR A 92 2.83 -10.17 -5.76
CA TYR A 92 1.97 -10.24 -6.93
C TYR A 92 2.70 -10.71 -8.18
N ARG A 93 3.98 -10.35 -8.35
CA ARG A 93 4.80 -10.82 -9.47
C ARG A 93 4.99 -12.34 -9.42
N ILE A 94 5.28 -12.90 -8.25
CA ILE A 94 5.36 -14.36 -8.05
C ILE A 94 4.01 -15.01 -8.31
N LYS A 95 2.93 -14.42 -7.79
CA LYS A 95 1.56 -14.93 -7.99
C LYS A 95 1.19 -14.97 -9.48
N ARG A 96 1.49 -13.92 -10.24
CA ARG A 96 1.28 -13.87 -11.69
C ARG A 96 2.05 -14.97 -12.42
N ASN A 97 3.34 -15.12 -12.12
CA ASN A 97 4.16 -16.19 -12.72
C ASN A 97 3.61 -17.59 -12.42
N ARG A 98 3.03 -17.82 -11.24
CA ARG A 98 2.40 -19.11 -10.91
C ARG A 98 1.13 -19.35 -11.71
N ILE A 99 0.31 -18.32 -11.91
CA ILE A 99 -0.93 -18.43 -12.72
C ILE A 99 -0.57 -18.72 -14.17
N GLU A 100 0.36 -17.96 -14.77
CA GLU A 100 0.80 -18.16 -16.15
C GLU A 100 1.42 -19.56 -16.37
N LYS A 101 2.15 -20.10 -15.39
CA LYS A 101 2.67 -21.48 -15.44
C LYS A 101 1.57 -22.54 -15.40
N LYS A 102 0.52 -22.34 -14.59
CA LYS A 102 -0.61 -23.28 -14.53
C LYS A 102 -1.40 -23.32 -15.83
N THR A 103 -1.72 -22.16 -16.39
CA THR A 103 -2.45 -22.06 -17.67
C THR A 103 -1.73 -22.77 -18.80
N LYS A 104 -0.40 -22.62 -18.91
CA LYS A 104 0.41 -23.31 -19.95
C LYS A 104 0.47 -24.83 -19.80
N ILE A 105 0.29 -25.36 -18.59
CA ILE A 105 0.30 -26.81 -18.35
C ILE A 105 -1.07 -27.40 -18.72
N GLU A 106 -2.15 -26.68 -18.46
CA GLU A 106 -3.51 -27.08 -18.86
C GLU A 106 -3.67 -27.06 -20.39
N GLU A 107 -3.19 -26.02 -21.08
CA GLU A 107 -3.25 -25.93 -22.56
C GLU A 107 -2.42 -26.99 -23.31
N ASN A 108 -1.43 -27.63 -22.66
CA ASN A 108 -0.58 -28.65 -23.28
C ASN A 108 -1.11 -30.08 -23.07
N ASN A 109 -2.14 -30.25 -22.23
CA ASN A 109 -2.74 -31.55 -21.91
C ASN A 109 -4.10 -31.78 -22.61
N ASP A 110 -4.58 -30.80 -23.39
CA ASP A 110 -5.71 -30.89 -24.31
C ASP A 110 -5.23 -31.08 -25.76
#